data_AF-A0A3C0TS82-F1
#
_entry.id   AF-A0A3C0TS82-F1
#
_cell.length_a   1.000
_cell.length_b   1.000
_cell.length_c   1.000
_cell.angle_alpha   90.00
_cell.angle_beta   90.00
_cell.angle_gamma   90.00
#
_symmetry.space_group_name_H-M   'P 1'
#
loop_
_entity.id
_entity.type
_entity.pdbx_description
1 polymer ?
#
loop_
_entity_poly.entity_id
_entity_poly.type
_entity_poly.pdbx_seq_one_letter_code
_entity_poly.pdbx_strand_id
1 'polypeptide(L)'
;MISKAKSILLYEGSDWNFPTLEKTYKAIEEIALDDLGLDVYRNQIEVISSEQMLDAYASVGMPLMYQHWSFGKRFARDEMMYRKGYQGLAYEIVINSNPCIAYLQEENTLTMQALVIA
;
A
#
# COMPACT_ATOMS: atom_id res chain seq x y z
N MET A 1 13.11 33.22 23.37
CA MET A 1 12.09 32.49 22.58
C MET A 1 12.74 32.01 21.30
N ILE A 2 13.07 30.71 21.21
CA ILE A 2 13.69 30.15 20.01
C ILE A 2 12.57 29.89 19.01
N SER A 3 12.56 30.66 17.92
CA SER A 3 11.74 30.42 16.74
C SER A 3 12.03 29.02 16.21
N LYS A 4 11.06 28.10 16.30
CA LYS A 4 11.17 26.76 15.72
C LYS A 4 11.28 26.94 14.20
N ALA A 5 12.47 26.72 13.64
CA ALA A 5 12.67 26.75 12.20
C ALA A 5 11.63 25.82 11.53
N LYS A 6 11.04 26.27 10.42
CA LYS A 6 10.02 25.51 9.69
C LYS A 6 10.66 24.18 9.28
N SER A 7 10.24 23.09 9.90
CA SER A 7 10.81 21.76 9.69
C SER A 7 10.75 21.40 8.20
N ILE A 8 11.90 21.01 7.62
CA ILE A 8 12.04 20.58 6.22
C ILE A 8 11.47 19.15 6.03
N LEU A 9 11.09 18.47 7.11
CA LEU A 9 10.67 17.08 7.08
C LEU A 9 9.32 16.89 6.35
N LEU A 10 9.20 15.76 5.64
CA LEU A 10 7.95 15.34 5.02
C LEU A 10 6.88 15.04 6.09
N TYR A 11 7.25 14.33 7.15
CA TYR A 11 6.38 13.99 8.28
C TYR A 11 7.21 13.76 9.56
N GLU A 12 6.54 13.74 10.72
CA GLU A 12 7.11 13.43 12.03
C GLU A 12 6.39 12.21 12.62
N GLY A 13 7.13 11.24 13.16
CA GLY A 13 6.56 10.01 13.72
C GLY A 13 6.33 8.89 12.69
N SER A 14 5.65 7.82 13.12
CA SER A 14 5.33 6.63 12.29
C SER A 14 3.91 6.64 11.74
N ASP A 15 3.02 7.42 12.35
CA ASP A 15 1.60 7.44 12.00
C ASP A 15 1.36 8.16 10.68
N TRP A 16 0.25 7.82 10.02
CA TRP A 16 -0.15 8.43 8.76
C TRP A 16 -1.60 8.91 8.79
N ASN A 17 -1.91 9.81 7.86
CA ASN A 17 -3.25 10.25 7.50
C ASN A 17 -3.25 10.63 6.02
N PHE A 18 -4.42 10.84 5.42
CA PHE A 18 -4.50 11.17 3.98
C PHE A 18 -3.62 12.37 3.57
N PRO A 19 -3.58 13.49 4.32
CA PRO A 19 -2.68 14.61 3.97
C PRO A 19 -1.19 14.24 3.98
N THR A 20 -0.72 13.48 4.97
CA THR A 20 0.70 13.08 5.07
C THR A 20 1.06 12.05 4.00
N LEU A 21 0.15 11.13 3.68
CA LEU A 21 0.30 10.18 2.59
C LEU A 21 0.36 10.89 1.23
N GLU A 22 -0.55 11.84 0.97
CA GLU A 22 -0.56 12.63 -0.27
C GLU A 22 0.71 13.48 -0.41
N LYS A 23 1.18 14.11 0.68
CA LYS A 23 2.44 14.85 0.69
C LYS A 23 3.63 13.94 0.38
N THR A 24 3.63 12.72 0.91
CA THR A 24 4.68 11.72 0.66
C THR A 24 4.65 11.24 -0.78
N TYR A 25 3.47 10.93 -1.31
CA TYR A 25 3.26 10.57 -2.72
C TYR A 25 3.81 11.64 -3.66
N LYS A 26 3.47 12.92 -3.45
CA LYS A 26 3.93 14.02 -4.30
C LYS A 26 5.46 14.17 -4.28
N ALA A 27 6.08 14.01 -3.11
CA ALA A 27 7.53 14.10 -3.00
C ALA A 27 8.23 12.95 -3.75
N ILE A 28 7.63 11.75 -3.74
CA ILE A 28 8.14 10.59 -4.51
C ILE A 28 7.94 10.83 -6.01
N GLU A 29 6.76 11.32 -6.41
CA GLU A 29 6.43 11.62 -7.82
C GLU A 29 7.36 12.69 -8.40
N GLU A 30 7.66 13.76 -7.64
CA GLU A 30 8.62 14.81 -8.04
C GLU A 30 10.01 14.21 -8.30
N ILE A 31 10.53 13.37 -7.40
CA ILE A 31 11.83 12.71 -7.59
C ILE A 31 11.80 11.77 -8.80
N ALA A 32 10.73 10.98 -8.94
CA ALA A 32 10.60 10.02 -10.05
C ALA A 32 10.60 10.72 -11.42
N LEU A 33 9.90 11.85 -11.53
CA LEU A 33 9.75 12.57 -12.79
C LEU A 33 10.91 13.54 -13.07
N ASP A 34 11.27 14.38 -12.10
CA ASP A 34 12.18 15.50 -12.33
C ASP A 34 13.66 15.10 -12.14
N ASP A 35 13.95 14.27 -11.12
CA ASP A 35 15.32 13.85 -10.81
C ASP A 35 15.74 12.58 -11.57
N LEU A 36 14.84 11.60 -11.66
CA LEU A 36 15.12 10.29 -12.26
C LEU A 36 14.65 10.16 -13.72
N GLY A 37 13.73 11.00 -14.18
CA GLY A 37 13.21 10.98 -15.55
C GLY A 37 12.44 9.71 -15.92
N LEU A 38 11.73 9.10 -14.95
CA LEU A 38 10.96 7.87 -15.16
C LEU A 38 9.67 8.13 -15.95
N ASP A 39 9.32 7.19 -16.82
CA ASP A 39 8.00 7.13 -17.46
C ASP A 39 7.10 6.20 -16.64
N VAL A 40 6.30 6.79 -15.75
CA VAL A 40 5.44 6.07 -14.81
C VAL A 40 3.97 6.18 -15.21
N TYR A 41 3.21 5.09 -15.01
CA TYR A 41 1.76 5.17 -15.07
C TYR A 41 1.22 6.02 -13.93
N ARG A 42 0.06 6.64 -14.16
CA ARG A 42 -0.68 7.30 -13.09
C ARG A 42 -0.96 6.27 -11.98
N ASN A 43 -0.59 6.61 -10.74
CA ASN A 43 -0.80 5.73 -9.60
C ASN A 43 -2.20 5.96 -8.98
N GLN A 44 -2.90 4.87 -8.71
CA GLN A 44 -4.16 4.81 -7.98
C GLN A 44 -3.88 4.10 -6.66
N ILE A 45 -3.80 4.89 -5.59
CA ILE A 45 -3.54 4.39 -4.25
C ILE A 45 -4.86 4.06 -3.55
N GLU A 46 -5.00 2.82 -3.09
CA GLU A 46 -6.14 2.35 -2.32
C GLU A 46 -5.67 1.83 -0.96
N VAL A 47 -6.14 2.44 0.12
CA VAL A 47 -5.87 1.93 1.47
C VAL A 47 -6.89 0.85 1.80
N ILE A 48 -6.41 -0.33 2.19
CA ILE A 48 -7.24 -1.50 2.49
C ILE A 48 -6.94 -2.06 3.88
N SER A 49 -7.96 -2.66 4.49
CA SER A 49 -7.81 -3.38 5.75
C SER A 49 -7.11 -4.72 5.54
N SER A 50 -6.61 -5.31 6.64
CA SER A 50 -6.02 -6.65 6.65
C SER A 50 -6.99 -7.73 6.11
N GLU A 51 -8.29 -7.58 6.33
CA GLU A 51 -9.32 -8.48 5.78
C GLU A 51 -9.44 -8.34 4.26
N GLN A 52 -9.54 -7.12 3.76
CA GLN A 52 -9.58 -6.84 2.32
C GLN A 52 -8.32 -7.31 1.60
N MET A 53 -7.16 -7.26 2.27
CA MET A 53 -5.92 -7.79 1.73
C MET A 53 -5.95 -9.32 1.62
N LEU A 54 -6.49 -10.03 2.60
CA LEU A 54 -6.69 -11.49 2.51
C LEU A 54 -7.64 -11.85 1.36
N ASP A 55 -8.72 -11.09 1.17
CA ASP A 55 -9.65 -11.26 0.06
C ASP A 55 -8.97 -11.03 -1.30
N ALA A 56 -8.13 -9.99 -1.41
CA ALA A 56 -7.33 -9.70 -2.60
C ALA A 56 -6.33 -10.83 -2.90
N TYR A 57 -5.69 -11.41 -1.89
CA TYR A 57 -4.81 -12.58 -2.03
C TYR A 57 -5.55 -13.83 -2.49
N ALA A 58 -6.69 -14.12 -1.87
CA ALA A 58 -7.51 -15.28 -2.21
C ALA A 58 -8.06 -15.19 -3.64
N SER A 59 -8.30 -13.97 -4.14
CA SER A 59 -8.77 -13.69 -5.51
C SER A 59 -7.64 -13.54 -6.55
N VAL A 60 -6.37 -13.75 -6.18
CA VAL A 60 -5.20 -13.57 -7.06
C VAL A 60 -5.10 -12.14 -7.63
N GLY A 61 -5.50 -11.13 -6.84
CA GLY A 61 -5.41 -9.72 -7.25
C GLY A 61 -6.32 -9.32 -8.41
N MET A 62 -7.33 -10.14 -8.74
CA MET A 62 -8.28 -9.85 -9.82
C MET A 62 -9.60 -9.28 -9.26
N PRO A 63 -10.08 -8.12 -9.76
CA PRO A 63 -11.33 -7.51 -9.28
C PRO A 63 -12.61 -8.31 -9.57
N LEU A 64 -12.52 -9.36 -10.40
CA LEU A 64 -13.63 -10.27 -10.70
C LEU A 64 -13.40 -11.63 -10.01
N MET A 65 -14.22 -11.93 -9.00
CA MET A 65 -14.25 -13.24 -8.35
C MET A 65 -14.58 -14.36 -9.35
N TYR A 66 -13.69 -15.33 -9.52
CA TYR A 66 -14.09 -16.61 -10.10
C TYR A 66 -14.80 -17.45 -9.03
N GLN A 67 -16.07 -17.73 -9.25
CA GLN A 67 -16.98 -18.51 -8.39
C GLN A 67 -16.61 -20.01 -8.39
N HIS A 68 -15.41 -20.39 -7.96
CA HIS A 68 -15.05 -21.79 -7.81
C HIS A 68 -14.76 -22.13 -6.35
N TRP A 69 -15.39 -23.18 -5.83
CA TRP A 69 -15.32 -23.58 -4.42
C TRP A 69 -13.88 -23.82 -3.90
N SER A 70 -12.93 -24.05 -4.80
CA SER A 70 -11.49 -24.14 -4.51
C SER A 70 -10.90 -22.83 -3.94
N PHE A 71 -11.49 -21.67 -4.25
CA PHE A 71 -11.08 -20.38 -3.70
C PHE A 71 -11.45 -20.24 -2.22
N GLY A 72 -12.67 -20.62 -1.83
CA GLY A 72 -13.07 -20.63 -0.42
C GLY A 72 -12.20 -21.56 0.43
N LYS A 73 -11.73 -22.68 -0.14
CA LYS A 73 -10.79 -23.59 0.54
C LYS A 73 -9.39 -22.97 0.73
N ARG A 74 -8.92 -22.15 -0.21
CA ARG A 74 -7.66 -21.40 -0.06
C ARG A 74 -7.80 -20.27 0.95
N PHE A 75 -8.87 -19.49 0.86
CA PHE A 75 -9.17 -18.43 1.82
C PHE A 75 -9.15 -18.95 3.26
N ALA A 76 -9.91 -20.01 3.57
CA ALA A 76 -9.95 -20.57 4.93
C ALA A 76 -8.58 -21.09 5.42
N ARG A 77 -7.72 -21.56 4.50
CA ARG A 77 -6.37 -22.01 4.83
C ARG A 77 -5.46 -20.82 5.10
N ASP A 78 -5.46 -19.83 4.23
CA ASP A 78 -4.56 -18.69 4.30
C ASP A 78 -4.96 -17.75 5.45
N GLU A 79 -6.26 -17.56 5.70
CA GLU A 79 -6.82 -16.92 6.91
C GLU A 79 -6.40 -17.67 8.19
N MET A 80 -6.49 -19.01 8.22
CA MET A 80 -6.08 -19.80 9.37
C MET A 80 -4.56 -19.71 9.62
N MET A 81 -3.74 -19.70 8.56
CA MET A 81 -2.29 -19.54 8.67
C MET A 81 -1.92 -18.14 9.15
N TYR A 82 -2.63 -17.11 8.67
CA TYR A 82 -2.47 -15.73 9.13
C TYR A 82 -2.86 -15.56 10.61
N ARG A 83 -4.07 -16.00 11.01
CA ARG A 83 -4.53 -15.94 12.43
C ARG A 83 -3.59 -16.65 13.39
N LYS A 84 -2.90 -17.70 12.93
CA LYS A 84 -1.93 -18.45 13.73
C LYS A 84 -0.50 -17.88 13.67
N GLY A 85 -0.28 -16.79 12.93
CA GLY A 85 1.02 -16.13 12.79
C GLY A 85 2.05 -16.91 11.97
N TYR A 86 1.63 -17.94 11.23
CA TYR A 86 2.54 -18.77 10.42
C TYR A 86 2.89 -18.13 9.07
N GLN A 87 2.15 -17.09 8.66
CA GLN A 87 2.39 -16.35 7.44
C GLN A 87 2.16 -14.86 7.73
N GLY A 88 3.15 -14.02 7.39
CA GLY A 88 2.97 -12.57 7.40
C GLY A 88 2.01 -12.13 6.30
N LEU A 89 1.15 -11.16 6.58
CA LEU A 89 0.44 -10.41 5.54
C LEU A 89 1.46 -9.65 4.69
N ALA A 90 1.14 -9.45 3.42
CA ALA A 90 1.93 -8.55 2.61
C ALA A 90 1.74 -7.11 3.09
N TYR A 91 2.73 -6.26 2.86
CA TYR A 91 2.59 -4.84 3.16
C TYR A 91 1.76 -4.12 2.09
N GLU A 92 1.71 -4.69 0.88
CA GLU A 92 1.07 -4.11 -0.29
C GLU A 92 0.66 -5.17 -1.31
N ILE A 93 -0.20 -4.76 -2.23
CA ILE A 93 -0.38 -5.43 -3.52
C ILE A 93 -0.26 -4.36 -4.61
N VAL A 94 0.62 -4.58 -5.59
CA VAL A 94 0.79 -3.66 -6.72
C VAL A 94 0.35 -4.35 -8.01
N ILE A 95 -0.64 -3.77 -8.69
CA ILE A 95 -1.08 -4.18 -10.02
C ILE A 95 -0.47 -3.22 -11.04
N ASN A 96 0.46 -3.72 -11.84
CA ASN A 96 1.12 -2.97 -12.90
C ASN A 96 0.21 -2.82 -14.15
N SER A 97 -0.88 -2.08 -13.98
CA SER A 97 -1.80 -1.67 -15.04
C SER A 97 -1.65 -0.18 -15.35
N ASN A 98 -2.44 0.35 -16.28
CA ASN A 98 -2.56 1.79 -16.51
C ASN A 98 -4.02 2.23 -16.27
N PRO A 99 -4.34 2.84 -15.11
CA PRO A 99 -3.43 3.28 -14.05
C PRO A 99 -2.81 2.13 -13.25
N CYS A 100 -1.64 2.36 -12.65
CA CYS A 100 -1.02 1.44 -11.69
C CYS A 100 -1.88 1.46 -10.42
N ILE A 101 -2.21 0.31 -9.85
CA ILE A 101 -3.04 0.23 -8.64
C ILE A 101 -2.16 -0.27 -7.50
N ALA A 102 -1.98 0.55 -6.48
CA ALA A 102 -1.22 0.23 -5.28
C ALA A 102 -2.16 0.11 -4.08
N TYR A 103 -2.31 -1.11 -3.56
CA TYR A 103 -3.06 -1.40 -2.35
C TYR A 103 -2.15 -1.29 -1.13
N LEU A 104 -2.40 -0.30 -0.29
CA LEU A 104 -1.65 -0.03 0.94
C LEU A 104 -2.39 -0.61 2.14
N GLN A 105 -1.70 -1.37 2.99
CA GLN A 105 -2.32 -1.86 4.23
C GLN A 105 -2.47 -0.72 5.25
N GLU A 106 -3.64 -0.58 5.88
CA GLU A 106 -3.90 0.52 6.82
C GLU A 106 -3.00 0.50 8.07
N GLU A 107 -2.58 -0.69 8.50
CA GLU A 107 -1.72 -0.90 9.67
C GLU A 107 -0.25 -0.55 9.43
N ASN A 108 0.14 -0.27 8.17
CA ASN A 108 1.49 0.12 7.82
C ASN A 108 1.84 1.50 8.40
N THR A 109 3.10 1.65 8.84
CA THR A 109 3.66 2.97 9.15
C THR A 109 3.79 3.81 7.88
N LEU A 110 3.80 5.14 8.01
CA LEU A 110 3.97 6.06 6.87
C LEU A 110 5.25 5.76 6.07
N THR A 111 6.33 5.39 6.77
CA THR A 111 7.59 4.99 6.12
C THR A 111 7.43 3.72 5.30
N MET A 112 6.63 2.76 5.76
CA MET A 112 6.33 1.57 4.98
C MET A 112 5.51 1.92 3.75
N GLN A 113 4.49 2.79 3.89
CA GLN A 113 3.72 3.31 2.76
C GLN A 113 4.63 4.01 1.73
N ALA A 114 5.62 4.78 2.19
CA ALA A 114 6.58 5.43 1.31
C ALA A 114 7.42 4.44 0.50
N LEU A 115 7.81 3.31 1.11
CA LEU A 115 8.56 2.25 0.43
C LEU A 115 7.73 1.52 -0.64
N VAL A 116 6.41 1.41 -0.44
CA VAL A 116 5.49 0.83 -1.43
C VAL A 116 5.36 1.73 -2.66
N ILE A 117 5.30 3.04 -2.43
CA ILE A 117 4.98 4.03 -3.47
C ILE A 117 6.20 4.34 -4.35
N ALA A 118 7.41 4.27 -3.81
CA ALA A 118 8.67 4.64 -4.47
C ALA A 118 9.25 3.54 -5.35
#